data_AF-A0A2V8ULI7-F1
#
_entry.id   AF-A0A2V8ULI7-F1
#
_cell.length_a   1.000
_cell.length_b   1.000
_cell.length_c   1.000
_cell.angle_alpha   90.00
_cell.angle_beta   90.00
_cell.angle_gamma   90.00
#
_symmetry.space_group_name_H-M   'P 1'
#
loop_
_entity.id
_entity.type
_entity.pdbx_description
1 polymer ?
#
loop_
_entity_poly.entity_id
_entity_poly.type
_entity_poly.pdbx_seq_one_letter_code
_entity_poly.pdbx_strand_id
1 'polypeptide(L)' 'MFKSKKNADRDIGVPSEVESDTKAREVLRFWGANGGLVCALRPVTWPDASSWGIVLADVTRHVP' A
#
# COMPACT_ATOMS: atom_id res chain seq x y z
N MET A 1 -26.69 4.83 -8.44
CA MET A 1 -25.23 4.68 -8.29
C MET A 1 -24.90 4.88 -6.81
N PHE A 2 -24.76 3.80 -6.04
CA PHE A 2 -24.49 3.89 -4.61
C PHE A 2 -23.03 4.27 -4.40
N LYS A 3 -22.76 5.53 -4.02
CA LYS A 3 -21.44 5.93 -3.54
C LYS A 3 -21.22 5.26 -2.19
N SER A 4 -20.38 4.23 -2.17
CA SER A 4 -19.90 3.65 -0.91
C SER A 4 -19.23 4.76 -0.10
N LYS A 5 -19.70 4.96 1.14
CA LYS A 5 -19.17 5.99 2.04
C LYS A 5 -17.78 5.51 2.46
N LYS A 6 -16.73 6.12 1.91
CA LYS A 6 -15.34 5.83 2.30
C LYS A 6 -15.22 6.10 3.80
N ASN A 7 -14.93 5.07 4.57
CA ASN A 7 -14.82 5.18 6.02
C ASN A 7 -13.41 5.73 6.30
N ALA A 8 -13.30 7.02 6.61
CA ALA A 8 -12.01 7.72 6.71
C ALA A 8 -11.06 7.10 7.74
N ASP A 9 -11.61 6.45 8.77
CA ASP A 9 -10.85 5.75 9.80
C ASP A 9 -10.20 4.44 9.32
N ARG A 10 -10.65 3.88 8.20
CA ARG A 10 -10.13 2.60 7.65
C ARG A 10 -9.01 2.78 6.63
N ASP A 11 -8.82 3.99 6.11
CA ASP A 11 -7.94 4.25 4.99
C ASP A 11 -6.78 5.14 5.41
N ILE A 12 -5.56 4.69 5.12
CA ILE A 12 -4.38 5.54 5.15
C ILE A 12 -4.46 6.42 3.90
N GLY A 13 -4.40 7.74 4.09
CA GLY A 13 -4.39 8.71 3.00
C GLY A 13 -3.19 8.54 2.09
N VAL A 14 -3.29 9.05 0.86
CA VAL A 14 -2.15 9.09 -0.05
C VAL A 14 -1.23 10.25 0.38
N PRO A 15 0.09 10.03 0.56
CA PRO A 15 1.02 11.11 0.87
C PRO A 15 1.02 12.19 -0.23
N SER A 16 1.22 13.46 0.13
CA SER A 16 1.17 14.58 -0.83
C SER A 16 2.27 14.49 -1.90
N GLU A 17 3.43 13.92 -1.55
CA GLU A 17 4.51 13.64 -2.50
C GLU A 17 4.08 12.64 -3.58
N VAL A 18 3.24 11.68 -3.23
CA VAL A 18 2.66 10.71 -4.18
C VAL A 18 1.55 11.35 -5.01
N GLU A 19 0.73 12.23 -4.42
CA GLU A 19 -0.32 12.95 -5.16
C GLU A 19 0.26 13.87 -6.25
N SER A 20 1.43 14.47 -5.99
CA SER A 20 2.09 15.36 -6.94
C SER A 20 2.85 14.64 -8.07
N ASP A 21 3.18 13.36 -7.92
CA ASP A 21 3.87 12.57 -8.94
C ASP A 21 2.89 11.82 -9.86
N THR A 22 2.71 12.35 -11.06
CA THR A 22 1.84 11.75 -12.10
C THR A 22 2.25 10.33 -12.54
N LYS A 23 3.48 9.91 -12.27
CA LYS A 23 3.99 8.56 -12.59
C LYS A 23 3.85 7.60 -11.41
N ALA A 24 3.58 8.09 -10.20
CA ALA A 24 3.44 7.25 -9.04
C ALA A 24 2.26 6.28 -9.18
N ARG A 25 2.46 5.06 -8.69
CA ARG A 25 1.45 3.99 -8.69
C ARG A 25 1.45 3.32 -7.33
N GLU A 26 0.26 3.04 -6.79
CA GLU A 26 0.14 2.16 -5.62
C GLU A 26 0.67 0.76 -6.00
N VAL A 27 1.60 0.25 -5.19
CA VAL A 27 2.32 -1.01 -5.41
C VAL A 27 1.78 -2.12 -4.52
N LEU A 28 1.58 -1.82 -3.24
CA LEU A 28 1.08 -2.72 -2.22
C LEU A 28 0.20 -1.94 -1.25
N ARG A 29 -0.94 -2.51 -0.90
CA ARG A 29 -1.77 -2.09 0.23
C ARG A 29 -2.23 -3.31 0.99
N PHE A 30 -2.10 -3.29 2.32
CA PHE A 30 -2.53 -4.40 3.16
C PHE A 30 -3.41 -3.92 4.31
N TRP A 31 -4.23 -4.83 4.83
CA TRP A 31 -5.16 -4.61 5.92
C TRP A 31 -5.11 -5.79 6.87
N GLY A 32 -5.29 -5.53 8.16
CA GLY A 32 -5.72 -6.54 9.12
C GLY A 32 -7.23 -6.76 8.95
N ALA A 33 -7.64 -7.97 8.60
CA ALA A 33 -9.05 -8.32 8.47
C ALA A 33 -9.29 -9.79 8.84
N ASN A 34 -10.35 -10.07 9.59
CA ASN A 34 -10.77 -11.42 9.99
C ASN A 34 -9.65 -12.24 10.64
N GLY A 35 -8.81 -11.62 11.47
CA GLY A 35 -7.68 -12.28 12.14
C GLY A 35 -6.48 -12.60 11.23
N GLY A 36 -6.48 -12.11 9.99
CA GLY A 36 -5.39 -12.30 9.04
C GLY A 36 -4.95 -11.03 8.34
N LEU A 37 -3.97 -11.19 7.44
CA LEU A 37 -3.48 -10.16 6.54
C LEU A 37 -4.10 -10.35 5.17
N VAL A 38 -4.76 -9.30 4.67
CA VAL A 38 -5.30 -9.24 3.30
C VAL A 38 -4.54 -8.16 2.57
N CYS A 39 -4.13 -8.40 1.31
CA CYS A 39 -3.44 -7.40 0.52
C CYS A 39 -3.96 -7.29 -0.92
N ALA A 40 -3.83 -6.09 -1.46
CA ALA A 40 -3.89 -5.79 -2.88
C ALA A 40 -2.47 -5.51 -3.34
N LEU A 41 -2.01 -6.25 -4.36
CA LEU A 41 -0.63 -6.23 -4.83
C LEU A 41 -0.60 -5.97 -6.34
N ARG A 42 0.32 -5.10 -6.77
CA ARG A 42 0.75 -4.98 -8.17
C ARG A 42 2.07 -5.74 -8.35
N PRO A 43 2.04 -7.04 -8.70
CA PRO A 43 3.23 -7.88 -8.69
C PRO A 43 4.25 -7.48 -9.76
N VAL A 44 3.79 -6.90 -10.87
CA VAL A 44 4.62 -6.48 -12.02
C VAL A 44 5.21 -5.08 -11.88
N THR A 45 5.31 -4.54 -10.66
CA THR A 45 5.85 -3.18 -10.44
C THR A 45 7.35 -3.10 -10.73
N TRP A 46 8.10 -4.12 -10.30
CA TRP A 46 9.55 -4.20 -10.48
C TRP A 46 9.93 -5.51 -11.14
N PRO A 47 10.98 -5.51 -11.98
CA PRO A 47 11.44 -6.72 -12.66
C PRO A 47 12.11 -7.71 -11.71
N ASP A 48 12.74 -7.23 -10.63
CA ASP A 48 13.55 -8.03 -9.73
C ASP A 48 12.90 -8.24 -8.36
N ALA A 49 13.03 -9.46 -7.83
CA ALA A 49 12.51 -9.81 -6.51
C ALA A 49 13.18 -9.01 -5.37
N SER A 50 14.41 -8.55 -5.57
CA SER A 50 15.18 -7.79 -4.57
C SER A 50 14.54 -6.44 -4.22
N SER A 51 13.82 -5.80 -5.14
CA SER A 51 13.07 -4.56 -4.86
C SER A 51 12.00 -4.75 -3.79
N TRP A 52 11.39 -5.94 -3.74
CA TRP A 52 10.45 -6.29 -2.67
C TRP A 52 11.16 -6.49 -1.32
N GLY A 53 12.43 -6.91 -1.33
CA GLY A 53 13.26 -6.97 -0.13
C GLY A 53 13.42 -5.60 0.54
N ILE A 54 13.58 -4.53 -0.26
CA ILE A 54 13.63 -3.14 0.24
C ILE A 54 12.30 -2.76 0.90
N VAL A 55 11.16 -3.06 0.25
CA VAL A 55 9.84 -2.80 0.82
C VAL A 55 9.67 -3.47 2.18
N LEU A 56 10.07 -4.74 2.30
CA LEU A 56 9.97 -5.48 3.57
C LEU A 56 10.89 -4.91 4.64
N ALA A 57 12.13 -4.55 4.28
CA ALA A 57 13.09 -3.95 5.20
C ALA A 57 12.62 -2.57 5.71
N ASP A 58 12.02 -1.76 4.83
CA ASP A 58 11.46 -0.47 5.22
C ASP A 58 10.26 -0.65 6.15
N VAL A 59 9.36 -1.60 5.88
CA VAL A 59 8.24 -1.89 6.78
C VAL A 59 8.75 -2.29 8.17
N THR A 60 9.70 -3.23 8.27
CA THR A 60 10.22 -3.67 9.58
C THR A 60 10.96 -2.56 10.32
N ARG A 61 11.62 -1.64 9.62
CA ARG A 61 12.28 -0.48 10.24
C ARG A 61 11.29 0.47 10.93
N HIS A 62 10.04 0.52 10.48
CA HIS A 62 9.01 1.42 11.04
C HIS A 62 8.14 0.77 12.13
N VAL A 63 8.33 -0.53 12.39
CA VAL A 63 7.69 -1.21 13.52
C VAL A 63 8.61 -1.06 14.74
N PRO A 64 8.12 -0.48 15.86
CA PRO A 64 8.89 -0.37 17.09
C PRO A 64 9.18 -1.71 17.75
#